data_AF-A0AAV7VCQ3-F1
#
_entry.id   AF-A0AAV7VCQ3-F1
#
_cell.length_a   1.000
_cell.length_b   1.000
_cell.length_c   1.000
_cell.angle_alpha   90.00
_cell.angle_beta   90.00
_cell.angle_gamma   90.00
#
_symmetry.space_group_name_H-M   'P 1'
#
loop_
_entity.id
_entity.type
_entity.pdbx_description
1 polymer ?
#
loop_
_entity_poly.entity_id
_entity_poly.type
_entity_poly.pdbx_seq_one_letter_code
_entity_poly.pdbx_strand_id
1 'polypeptide(L)'
;MPKGKAQLRSYFSTYLDNNKGWISSQRVLVATAKATIRGQLMRDAAITNTWRLSQQNDLEGEDAALTCQYTAEPSSFVSCRLERAQIDLNALFISKAEYALQWFKGHHYEQGEKACHLLVTQLRQQEAALAIPAIWAVGSTIAPHSQDTVFKLANFYWALYTSEEEDPTRLATFLDGAHIPSLDEDSRNLLEGEISKVEDSAGHL
;
A
#
# COMPACT_ATOMS: atom_id res chain seq x y z
N MET A 1 1.04 2.55 35.14
CA MET A 1 1.85 1.78 34.16
C MET A 1 3.15 1.08 34.66
N PRO A 2 3.50 0.95 35.96
CA PRO A 2 4.74 0.25 36.36
C PRO A 2 4.69 -1.30 36.30
N LYS A 3 3.50 -1.92 36.40
CA LYS A 3 3.36 -3.39 36.45
C LYS A 3 3.76 -4.12 35.16
N GLY A 4 3.44 -3.54 33.99
CA GLY A 4 3.67 -4.19 32.69
C GLY A 4 5.16 -4.38 32.34
N LYS A 5 6.02 -3.41 32.69
CA LYS A 5 7.47 -3.52 32.44
C LYS A 5 8.13 -4.60 33.29
N ALA A 6 7.71 -4.71 34.56
CA ALA A 6 8.23 -5.73 35.47
C ALA A 6 7.81 -7.14 35.01
N GLN A 7 6.55 -7.30 34.59
CA GLN A 7 6.02 -8.57 34.09
C GLN A 7 6.72 -9.01 32.80
N LEU A 8 6.95 -8.08 31.87
CA LEU A 8 7.71 -8.36 30.64
C LEU A 8 9.14 -8.85 30.94
N ARG A 9 9.82 -8.23 31.92
CA ARG A 9 11.16 -8.65 32.35
C ARG A 9 11.16 -10.07 32.92
N SER A 10 10.14 -10.40 33.72
CA SER A 10 9.96 -11.74 34.27
C SER A 10 9.76 -12.79 33.17
N TYR A 11 8.92 -12.50 32.18
CA TYR A 11 8.71 -13.38 31.02
C TYR A 11 9.98 -13.58 30.20
N PHE A 12 10.73 -12.50 29.99
CA PHE A 12 11.99 -12.57 29.27
C PHE A 12 13.06 -13.36 30.04
N SER A 13 13.20 -13.16 31.35
CA SER A 13 14.16 -13.93 32.17
C SER A 13 13.79 -15.41 32.21
N THR A 14 12.52 -15.73 32.45
CA THR A 14 12.00 -17.11 32.46
C THR A 14 12.25 -17.81 31.12
N TYR A 15 12.01 -17.11 30.01
CA TYR A 15 12.29 -17.65 28.68
C TYR A 15 13.78 -17.94 28.48
N LEU A 16 14.66 -16.99 28.81
CA LEU A 16 16.09 -17.17 28.67
C LEU A 16 16.61 -18.32 29.54
N ASP A 17 16.17 -18.41 30.79
CA ASP A 17 16.59 -19.46 31.71
C ASP A 17 16.21 -20.85 31.19
N ASN A 18 15.01 -21.01 30.61
CA ASN A 18 14.53 -22.27 30.05
C ASN A 18 15.22 -22.69 28.75
N ASN A 19 15.83 -21.75 28.01
CA ASN A 19 16.38 -22.00 26.68
C ASN A 19 17.92 -21.87 26.62
N LYS A 20 18.59 -21.63 27.76
CA LYS A 20 20.06 -21.59 27.87
C LYS A 20 20.67 -22.90 27.38
N GLY A 21 21.53 -22.82 26.37
CA GLY A 21 22.30 -23.96 25.83
C GLY A 21 21.57 -24.82 24.78
N TRP A 22 20.27 -24.61 24.56
CA TRP A 22 19.48 -25.40 23.60
C TRP A 22 19.43 -24.79 22.19
N ILE A 23 19.47 -23.45 22.10
CA ILE A 23 19.35 -22.73 20.83
C ILE A 23 20.70 -22.08 20.50
N SER A 24 21.37 -22.59 19.46
CA SER A 24 22.68 -22.10 19.03
C SER A 24 22.61 -20.84 18.16
N SER A 25 21.50 -20.62 17.45
CA SER A 25 21.31 -19.47 16.56
C SER A 25 20.59 -18.31 17.23
N GLN A 26 21.25 -17.15 17.31
CA GLN A 26 20.70 -15.93 17.90
C GLN A 26 19.40 -15.47 17.23
N ARG A 27 19.27 -15.67 15.91
CA ARG A 27 18.05 -15.30 15.17
C ARG A 27 16.86 -16.13 15.62
N VAL A 28 17.07 -17.44 15.77
CA VAL A 28 16.03 -18.37 16.24
C VAL A 28 15.66 -18.04 17.67
N LEU A 29 16.64 -17.80 18.55
CA LEU A 29 16.42 -17.45 19.96
C LEU A 29 15.54 -16.19 20.11
N VAL A 30 15.82 -15.13 19.35
CA VAL A 30 15.05 -13.88 19.42
C VAL A 30 13.65 -14.04 18.82
N ALA A 31 13.51 -14.77 17.71
CA ALA A 31 12.21 -14.99 17.07
C ALA A 31 11.27 -15.80 17.98
N THR A 32 11.80 -16.88 18.56
CA THR A 32 11.07 -17.74 19.50
C THR A 32 10.76 -17.00 20.80
N ALA A 33 11.70 -16.24 21.38
CA ALA A 33 11.44 -15.37 22.54
C ALA A 33 10.27 -14.41 22.30
N LYS A 34 10.27 -13.72 21.16
CA LYS A 34 9.19 -12.79 20.79
C LYS A 34 7.85 -13.50 20.69
N ALA A 35 7.80 -14.67 20.05
CA ALA A 35 6.57 -15.45 19.91
C ALA A 35 6.03 -15.93 21.26
N THR A 36 6.89 -16.48 22.13
CA THR A 36 6.49 -16.98 23.44
C THR A 36 5.99 -15.87 24.35
N ILE A 37 6.73 -14.76 24.43
CA ILE A 37 6.34 -13.61 25.27
C ILE A 37 5.05 -12.99 24.75
N ARG A 38 4.87 -12.89 23.42
CA ARG A 38 3.59 -12.45 22.84
C ARG A 38 2.45 -13.36 23.27
N GLY A 39 2.63 -14.68 23.22
CA GLY A 39 1.63 -15.65 23.65
C GLY A 39 1.23 -15.48 25.12
N GLN A 40 2.21 -15.28 26.00
CA GLN A 40 1.97 -15.01 27.42
C GLN A 40 1.21 -13.70 27.65
N LEU A 41 1.61 -12.62 26.98
CA LEU A 41 0.92 -11.33 27.04
C LEU A 41 -0.52 -11.43 26.53
N MET A 42 -0.75 -12.18 25.46
CA MET A 42 -2.10 -12.41 24.93
C MET A 42 -2.97 -13.19 25.92
N ARG A 43 -2.40 -14.20 26.59
CA ARG A 43 -3.08 -14.94 27.65
C ARG A 43 -3.51 -14.02 28.80
N ASP A 44 -2.59 -13.20 29.30
CA ASP A 44 -2.88 -12.30 30.42
C ASP A 44 -3.90 -11.23 30.03
N ALA A 45 -3.81 -10.70 28.81
CA ALA A 45 -4.78 -9.77 28.28
C ALA A 45 -6.18 -10.41 28.19
N ALA A 46 -6.28 -11.66 27.75
CA ALA A 46 -7.53 -12.40 27.72
C ALA A 46 -8.14 -12.58 29.12
N ILE A 47 -7.33 -13.02 30.11
CA ILE A 47 -7.77 -13.17 31.51
C ILE A 47 -8.22 -11.83 32.09
N THR A 48 -7.46 -10.77 31.82
CA THR A 48 -7.81 -9.42 32.28
C THR A 48 -9.11 -8.94 31.63
N ASN A 49 -9.32 -9.25 30.36
CA ASN A 49 -10.55 -8.89 29.65
C ASN A 49 -11.76 -9.63 30.20
N THR A 50 -11.66 -10.93 30.48
CA THR A 50 -12.75 -11.70 31.09
C THR A 50 -13.11 -11.17 32.47
N TRP A 51 -12.11 -10.80 33.29
CA TRP A 51 -12.35 -10.21 34.61
C TRP A 51 -13.03 -8.84 34.51
N ARG A 52 -12.59 -7.98 33.59
CA ARG A 52 -13.21 -6.67 33.34
C ARG A 52 -14.66 -6.80 32.87
N LEU A 53 -14.93 -7.73 31.97
CA LEU A 53 -16.28 -8.01 31.48
C LEU A 53 -17.19 -8.51 32.60
N SER A 54 -16.69 -9.39 33.47
CA SER A 54 -17.43 -9.82 34.66
C SER A 54 -17.78 -8.64 35.55
N GLN A 55 -16.79 -7.80 35.90
CA GLN A 55 -17.05 -6.61 36.71
C GLN A 55 -18.08 -5.66 36.09
N GLN A 56 -18.01 -5.46 34.78
CA GLN A 56 -18.98 -4.62 34.08
C GLN A 56 -20.38 -5.22 34.18
N ASN A 57 -20.54 -6.51 33.92
CA ASN A 57 -21.83 -7.21 34.04
C ASN A 57 -22.38 -7.18 35.47
N ASP A 58 -21.52 -7.32 36.48
CA ASP A 58 -21.92 -7.27 37.89
C ASP A 58 -22.49 -5.89 38.25
N LEU A 59 -21.83 -4.81 37.81
CA LEU A 59 -22.30 -3.43 38.04
C LEU A 59 -23.58 -3.10 37.24
N GLU A 60 -23.68 -3.55 35.99
CA GLU A 60 -24.90 -3.39 35.18
C GLU A 60 -26.07 -4.18 35.78
N GLY A 61 -25.78 -5.37 36.35
CA GLY A 61 -26.76 -6.16 37.09
C GLY A 61 -27.22 -5.48 38.38
N GLU A 62 -26.30 -4.86 39.13
CA GLU A 62 -26.65 -4.08 40.33
C GLU A 62 -27.51 -2.86 39.99
N ASP A 63 -27.14 -2.10 38.95
CA ASP A 63 -27.92 -0.94 38.48
C ASP A 63 -29.34 -1.34 38.04
N ALA A 64 -29.47 -2.44 37.30
CA ALA A 64 -30.77 -2.98 36.90
C ALA A 64 -31.61 -3.40 38.12
N ALA A 65 -31.01 -4.11 39.08
CA ALA A 65 -31.71 -4.54 40.29
C ALA A 65 -32.15 -3.35 41.17
N LEU A 66 -31.30 -2.35 41.35
CA LEU A 66 -31.61 -1.13 42.09
C LEU A 66 -32.69 -0.30 41.38
N THR A 67 -32.68 -0.27 40.05
CA THR A 67 -33.72 0.39 39.27
C THR A 67 -35.07 -0.28 39.49
N CYS A 68 -35.14 -1.61 39.44
CA CYS A 68 -36.35 -2.35 39.76
C CYS A 68 -36.84 -2.07 41.19
N GLN A 69 -35.93 -2.08 42.17
CA GLN A 69 -36.28 -1.75 43.57
C GLN A 69 -36.82 -0.33 43.71
N TYR A 70 -36.18 0.64 43.07
CA TYR A 70 -36.63 2.04 43.09
C TYR A 70 -38.01 2.21 42.45
N THR A 71 -38.30 1.49 41.36
CA THR A 71 -39.62 1.54 40.71
C THR A 71 -40.72 0.92 41.56
N ALA A 72 -40.41 -0.11 42.34
CA ALA A 72 -41.36 -0.78 43.22
C ALA A 72 -41.58 0.01 44.52
N GLU A 73 -40.50 0.49 45.13
CA GLU A 73 -40.52 1.26 46.37
C GLU A 73 -39.53 2.43 46.30
N PRO A 74 -40.03 3.63 45.93
CA PRO A 74 -39.21 4.83 45.88
C PRO A 74 -38.76 5.22 47.29
N SER A 75 -37.50 4.93 47.63
CA SER A 75 -36.89 5.33 48.89
C SER A 75 -35.61 6.14 48.66
N SER A 76 -35.36 7.12 49.53
CA SER A 76 -34.15 7.95 49.47
C SER A 76 -32.87 7.10 49.56
N PHE A 77 -32.90 6.00 50.31
CA PHE A 77 -31.78 5.07 50.43
C PHE A 77 -31.48 4.35 49.12
N VAL A 78 -32.51 3.83 48.43
CA VAL A 78 -32.35 3.15 47.14
C VAL A 78 -31.91 4.14 46.06
N SER A 79 -32.42 5.38 46.07
CA SER A 79 -31.98 6.44 45.14
C SER A 79 -30.48 6.75 45.27
N CYS A 80 -29.99 6.90 46.50
CA CYS A 80 -28.56 7.18 46.75
C CYS A 80 -27.67 6.02 46.28
N ARG A 81 -28.10 4.77 46.49
CA ARG A 81 -27.38 3.59 45.99
C ARG A 81 -27.38 3.50 44.46
N LEU A 82 -28.52 3.81 43.83
CA LEU A 82 -28.64 3.83 42.37
C LEU A 82 -27.71 4.89 41.76
N GLU A 83 -27.73 6.12 42.29
CA GLU A 83 -26.83 7.19 41.85
C GLU A 83 -25.35 6.78 41.97
N ARG A 84 -24.99 6.09 43.06
CA ARG A 84 -23.64 5.56 43.25
C ARG A 84 -23.26 4.55 42.18
N ALA A 85 -24.11 3.55 41.93
CA ALA A 85 -23.88 2.53 40.92
C ALA A 85 -23.73 3.14 39.52
N GLN A 86 -24.55 4.14 39.19
CA GLN A 86 -24.48 4.88 37.92
C GLN A 86 -23.19 5.69 37.78
N ILE A 87 -22.72 6.33 38.85
CA ILE A 87 -21.43 7.03 38.85
C ILE A 87 -20.28 6.05 38.60
N ASP A 88 -20.30 4.90 39.26
CA ASP A 88 -19.25 3.87 39.13
C ASP A 88 -19.25 3.27 37.71
N LEU A 89 -20.42 3.00 37.12
CA LEU A 89 -20.56 2.58 35.71
C LEU A 89 -20.07 3.65 34.74
N ASN A 90 -20.45 4.91 34.94
CA ASN A 90 -20.00 6.01 34.10
C ASN A 90 -18.48 6.19 34.16
N ALA A 91 -17.86 6.04 35.33
CA ALA A 91 -16.41 6.08 35.46
C ALA A 91 -15.73 4.98 34.63
N LEU A 92 -16.30 3.76 34.60
CA LEU A 92 -15.82 2.65 33.78
C LEU A 92 -15.93 3.00 32.28
N PHE A 93 -17.08 3.52 31.84
CA PHE A 93 -17.29 3.91 30.44
C PHE A 93 -16.39 5.06 30.00
N ILE A 94 -16.15 6.06 30.85
CA ILE A 94 -15.20 7.14 30.58
C ILE A 94 -13.81 6.56 30.35
N SER A 95 -13.33 5.68 31.23
CA SER A 95 -12.01 5.06 31.06
C SER A 95 -11.89 4.25 29.75
N LYS A 96 -12.97 3.56 29.35
CA LYS A 96 -13.03 2.83 28.08
C LYS A 96 -13.01 3.78 26.87
N ALA A 97 -13.74 4.89 26.94
CA ALA A 97 -13.78 5.91 25.90
C ALA A 97 -12.41 6.60 25.76
N GLU A 98 -11.75 6.94 26.86
CA GLU A 98 -10.39 7.49 26.88
C GLU A 98 -9.40 6.55 26.20
N TYR A 99 -9.43 5.25 26.54
CA TYR A 99 -8.58 4.25 25.91
C TYR A 99 -8.83 4.15 24.40
N ALA A 100 -10.10 4.10 23.98
CA ALA A 100 -10.48 4.05 22.58
C ALA A 100 -10.02 5.29 21.81
N LEU A 101 -10.17 6.49 22.39
CA LEU A 101 -9.70 7.74 21.82
C LEU A 101 -8.18 7.78 21.70
N GLN A 102 -7.45 7.30 22.71
CA GLN A 102 -5.99 7.22 22.66
C GLN A 102 -5.53 6.26 21.56
N TRP A 103 -6.16 5.09 21.46
CA TRP A 103 -5.87 4.12 20.41
C TRP A 103 -6.16 4.71 19.02
N PHE A 104 -7.32 5.35 18.84
CA PHE A 104 -7.70 6.00 17.59
C PHE A 104 -6.70 7.09 17.19
N LYS A 105 -6.28 7.95 18.13
CA LYS A 105 -5.27 8.98 17.86
C LYS A 105 -3.94 8.38 17.41
N GLY A 106 -3.49 7.31 18.08
CA GLY A 106 -2.27 6.59 17.68
C GLY A 106 -2.41 5.97 16.29
N HIS A 107 -3.54 5.32 16.03
CA HIS A 107 -3.82 4.70 14.73
C HIS A 107 -3.92 5.74 13.61
N HIS A 108 -4.58 6.86 13.86
CA HIS A 108 -4.69 7.97 12.92
C HIS A 108 -3.32 8.62 12.67
N TYR A 109 -2.44 8.71 13.67
CA TYR A 109 -1.07 9.17 13.45
C TYR A 109 -0.28 8.19 12.57
N GLU A 110 -0.36 6.89 12.85
CA GLU A 110 0.35 5.86 12.08
C GLU A 110 -0.21 5.66 10.66
N GLN A 111 -1.50 5.93 10.42
CA GLN A 111 -2.16 5.63 9.15
C GLN A 111 -2.63 6.85 8.37
N GLY A 112 -2.98 7.94 9.04
CA GLY A 112 -3.51 9.16 8.42
C GLY A 112 -2.48 9.84 7.51
N GLU A 113 -1.19 9.79 7.88
CA GLU A 113 -0.12 10.31 7.01
C GLU A 113 0.13 9.40 5.80
N LYS A 114 -0.25 8.12 5.83
CA LYS A 114 0.08 7.17 4.73
C LYS A 114 -0.63 7.51 3.44
N ALA A 115 -1.87 8.00 3.48
CA ALA A 115 -2.59 8.41 2.28
C ALA A 115 -1.92 9.62 1.61
N CYS A 116 -1.57 10.64 2.40
CA CYS A 116 -0.85 11.81 1.91
C CYS A 116 0.57 11.44 1.45
N HIS A 117 1.27 10.58 2.19
CA HIS A 117 2.61 10.12 1.83
C HIS A 117 2.58 9.28 0.56
N LEU A 118 1.57 8.42 0.37
CA LEU A 118 1.38 7.66 -0.87
C LEU A 118 1.14 8.59 -2.04
N LEU A 119 0.26 9.59 -1.89
CA LEU A 119 -0.01 10.60 -2.92
C LEU A 119 1.27 11.38 -3.28
N VAL A 120 2.01 11.87 -2.28
CA VAL A 120 3.28 12.57 -2.51
C VAL A 120 4.30 11.67 -3.21
N THR A 121 4.37 10.39 -2.83
CA THR A 121 5.28 9.43 -3.46
C THR A 121 4.90 9.16 -4.91
N GLN A 122 3.60 8.99 -5.20
CA GLN A 122 3.08 8.82 -6.55
C GLN A 122 3.34 10.05 -7.42
N LEU A 123 3.09 11.26 -6.90
CA LEU A 123 3.39 12.51 -7.60
C LEU A 123 4.88 12.63 -7.94
N ARG A 124 5.77 12.35 -6.98
CA ARG A 124 7.22 12.35 -7.20
C ARG A 124 7.66 11.32 -8.23
N GLN A 125 7.06 10.12 -8.23
CA GLN A 125 7.35 9.09 -9.24
C GLN A 125 6.87 9.52 -10.63
N GLN A 126 5.70 10.13 -10.72
CA GLN A 126 5.17 10.65 -11.97
C GLN A 126 6.03 11.80 -12.51
N GLU A 127 6.45 12.73 -11.67
CA GLU A 127 7.38 13.81 -12.03
C GLU A 127 8.73 13.25 -12.48
N ALA A 128 9.29 12.27 -11.78
CA ALA A 128 10.55 11.64 -12.14
C ALA A 128 10.46 10.84 -13.46
N ALA A 129 9.33 10.21 -13.75
CA ALA A 129 9.11 9.48 -15.01
C ALA A 129 9.02 10.41 -16.22
N LEU A 130 8.54 11.64 -16.02
CA LEU A 130 8.44 12.67 -17.06
C LEU A 130 9.72 13.51 -17.19
N ALA A 131 10.62 13.45 -16.20
CA ALA A 131 11.85 14.21 -16.20
C ALA A 131 12.86 13.63 -17.20
N ILE A 132 13.22 14.40 -18.23
CA ILE A 132 14.32 14.06 -19.14
C ILE A 132 15.64 14.44 -18.44
N PRO A 133 16.49 13.46 -18.06
CA PRO A 133 17.66 13.75 -17.23
C PRO A 133 18.75 14.53 -17.96
N ALA A 134 18.99 14.19 -19.24
CA ALA A 134 19.89 14.92 -20.12
C ALA A 134 19.67 14.54 -21.59
N ILE A 135 20.07 15.42 -22.50
CA ILE A 135 20.08 15.18 -23.95
C ILE A 135 21.51 15.38 -24.47
N TRP A 136 21.92 14.52 -25.40
CA TRP A 136 23.19 14.65 -26.11
C TRP A 136 23.12 15.79 -27.13
N ALA A 137 23.89 16.85 -26.89
CA ALA A 137 24.13 17.89 -27.88
C ALA A 137 25.36 17.54 -28.73
N VAL A 138 25.28 17.78 -30.04
CA VAL A 138 26.41 17.63 -30.97
C VAL A 138 27.57 18.50 -30.47
N GLY A 139 28.67 17.87 -30.04
CA GLY A 139 29.84 18.57 -29.46
C GLY A 139 30.25 18.18 -28.05
N SER A 140 29.64 17.15 -27.44
CA SER A 140 30.11 16.45 -26.21
C SER A 140 29.85 17.10 -24.84
N THR A 141 28.90 18.03 -24.72
CA THR A 141 28.46 18.52 -23.40
C THR A 141 27.03 18.08 -23.11
N ILE A 142 26.91 17.12 -22.18
CA ILE A 142 25.65 16.70 -21.56
C ILE A 142 25.17 17.90 -20.74
N ALA A 143 24.09 18.56 -21.14
CA ALA A 143 23.47 19.62 -20.35
C ALA A 143 22.44 18.98 -19.39
N PRO A 144 22.70 18.94 -18.08
CA PRO A 144 21.71 18.45 -17.14
C PRO A 144 20.72 19.58 -16.87
N HIS A 145 19.48 19.34 -17.28
CA HIS A 145 18.30 20.07 -16.82
C HIS A 145 18.38 21.60 -16.92
N SER A 146 18.18 22.12 -18.13
CA SER A 146 17.80 23.51 -18.36
C SER A 146 16.63 23.58 -19.32
N GLN A 147 15.87 24.67 -19.26
CA GLN A 147 14.78 25.02 -20.19
C GLN A 147 15.22 24.90 -21.67
N ASP A 148 16.53 25.02 -21.93
CA ASP A 148 17.15 24.84 -23.24
C ASP A 148 17.03 23.40 -23.78
N THR A 149 16.85 22.41 -22.91
CA THR A 149 16.75 20.98 -23.27
C THR A 149 15.43 20.71 -24.00
N VAL A 150 14.33 21.27 -23.49
CA VAL A 150 13.01 21.17 -24.10
C VAL A 150 12.98 21.91 -25.44
N PHE A 151 13.59 23.10 -25.50
CA PHE A 151 13.68 23.89 -26.74
C PHE A 151 14.51 23.17 -27.81
N LYS A 152 15.65 22.57 -27.44
CA LYS A 152 16.47 21.78 -28.36
C LYS A 152 15.75 20.54 -28.87
N LEU A 153 15.02 19.83 -28.01
CA LEU A 153 14.23 18.67 -28.41
C LEU A 153 13.10 19.07 -29.36
N ALA A 154 12.38 20.15 -29.04
CA ALA A 154 11.32 20.69 -29.90
C ALA A 154 11.86 21.09 -31.28
N ASN A 155 13.01 21.77 -31.34
CA ASN A 155 13.64 22.17 -32.60
C ASN A 155 14.16 20.96 -33.40
N PHE A 156 14.67 19.92 -32.74
CA PHE A 156 15.10 18.69 -33.41
C PHE A 156 13.92 18.02 -34.12
N TYR A 157 12.81 17.80 -33.43
CA TYR A 157 11.63 17.20 -34.06
C TYR A 157 10.98 18.12 -35.07
N TRP A 158 10.99 19.43 -34.82
CA TRP A 158 10.55 20.40 -35.82
C TRP A 158 11.39 20.28 -37.10
N ALA A 159 12.72 20.26 -37.00
CA ALA A 159 13.60 20.09 -38.16
C ALA A 159 13.43 18.72 -38.83
N LEU A 160 13.20 17.65 -38.07
CA LEU A 160 13.01 16.30 -38.60
C LEU A 160 11.72 16.16 -39.43
N TYR A 161 10.65 16.82 -39.01
CA TYR A 161 9.33 16.71 -39.64
C TYR A 161 8.98 17.87 -40.57
N THR A 162 9.75 18.96 -40.52
CA THR A 162 9.68 20.01 -41.53
C THR A 162 10.52 19.52 -42.70
N SER A 163 9.88 18.87 -43.67
CA SER A 163 10.57 18.30 -44.83
C SER A 163 11.47 19.35 -45.47
N GLU A 164 12.75 19.04 -45.65
CA GLU A 164 13.51 19.68 -46.69
C GLU A 164 12.71 19.47 -48.00
N GLU A 165 12.24 20.55 -48.61
CA GLU A 165 11.69 20.48 -49.98
C GLU A 165 12.85 20.03 -50.87
N GLU A 166 13.00 18.72 -51.06
CA GLU A 166 14.02 18.20 -51.97
C GLU A 166 13.69 18.62 -53.40
N ASP A 167 14.70 19.11 -54.11
CA ASP A 167 14.58 19.51 -55.50
C ASP A 167 13.97 18.36 -56.34
N PRO A 168 12.86 18.58 -57.05
CA PRO A 168 12.18 17.53 -57.80
C PRO A 168 13.06 16.91 -58.91
N THR A 169 14.08 17.65 -59.34
CA THR A 169 15.09 17.19 -60.29
C THR A 169 16.01 16.13 -59.69
N ARG A 170 16.37 16.23 -58.41
CA ARG A 170 17.18 15.21 -57.71
C ARG A 170 16.42 13.92 -57.52
N LEU A 171 15.15 14.02 -57.12
CA LEU A 171 14.27 12.87 -56.97
C LEU A 171 14.07 12.15 -58.32
N ALA A 172 13.81 12.89 -59.39
CA ALA A 172 13.68 12.33 -60.73
C ALA A 172 14.97 11.61 -61.18
N THR A 173 16.14 12.20 -60.93
CA THR A 173 17.42 11.58 -61.29
C THR A 173 17.68 10.31 -60.47
N PHE A 174 17.28 10.27 -59.19
CA PHE A 174 17.39 9.08 -58.34
C PHE A 174 16.45 7.95 -58.81
N LEU A 175 15.20 8.29 -59.15
CA LEU A 175 14.22 7.33 -59.64
C LEU A 175 14.59 6.80 -61.03
N ASP A 176 15.14 7.62 -61.92
CA ASP A 176 15.64 7.18 -63.23
C ASP A 176 16.88 6.28 -63.13
N GLY A 177 17.71 6.49 -62.09
CA GLY A 177 18.84 5.62 -61.78
C GLY A 177 18.46 4.32 -61.07
N ALA A 178 17.23 4.21 -60.56
CA ALA A 178 16.74 3.03 -59.88
C ALA A 178 16.27 1.99 -60.91
N HIS A 179 17.07 0.94 -61.10
CA HIS A 179 16.69 -0.17 -61.96
C HIS A 179 15.62 -1.03 -61.27
N ILE A 180 14.36 -0.61 -61.34
CA ILE A 180 13.22 -1.38 -60.83
C ILE A 180 13.06 -2.59 -61.76
N PRO A 181 13.26 -3.83 -61.29
CA PRO A 181 13.06 -5.00 -62.13
C PRO A 181 11.59 -5.08 -62.54
N SER A 182 11.32 -4.87 -63.82
CA SER A 182 10.00 -5.07 -64.42
C SER A 182 9.66 -6.55 -64.41
N LEU A 183 8.49 -6.90 -63.89
CA LEU A 183 7.97 -8.26 -63.94
C LEU A 183 7.77 -8.70 -65.40
N ASP A 184 8.08 -9.97 -65.70
CA ASP A 184 7.85 -10.55 -67.01
C ASP A 184 6.34 -10.65 -67.34
N GLU A 185 5.97 -10.55 -68.62
CA GLU A 185 4.56 -10.49 -69.04
C GLU A 185 3.75 -11.70 -68.57
N ASP A 186 4.35 -12.89 -68.59
CA ASP A 186 3.71 -14.12 -68.14
C ASP A 186 3.43 -14.10 -66.62
N SER A 187 4.36 -13.54 -65.84
CA SER A 187 4.20 -13.40 -64.38
C SER A 187 3.18 -12.33 -64.01
N ARG A 188 3.06 -11.27 -64.83
CA ARG A 188 2.06 -10.21 -64.66
C ARG A 188 0.65 -10.73 -64.96
N ASN A 189 0.47 -11.44 -66.06
CA ASN A 189 -0.81 -12.06 -66.43
C ASN A 189 -1.26 -13.12 -65.41
N LEU A 190 -0.31 -13.83 -64.78
CA LEU A 190 -0.61 -14.80 -63.73
C LEU A 190 -1.09 -14.14 -62.42
N LEU A 191 -0.60 -12.93 -62.10
CA LEU A 191 -1.03 -12.16 -60.94
C LEU A 191 -2.31 -11.33 -61.17
N GLU A 192 -2.55 -10.90 -62.41
CA GLU A 192 -3.77 -10.17 -62.80
C GLU A 192 -4.94 -11.09 -63.18
N GLY A 193 -4.70 -12.40 -63.32
CA GLY A 193 -5.74 -13.40 -63.50
C GLY A 193 -6.68 -13.52 -62.29
N GLU A 194 -7.91 -13.99 -62.52
CA GLU A 194 -8.87 -14.19 -61.43
C GLU A 194 -8.33 -15.19 -60.39
N ILE A 195 -8.25 -14.74 -59.13
CA ILE A 195 -7.91 -15.60 -57.99
C ILE A 195 -9.02 -16.65 -57.84
N SER A 196 -8.77 -17.87 -58.33
CA SER A 196 -9.68 -19.00 -58.19
C SER A 196 -9.71 -19.47 -56.73
N LYS A 197 -10.89 -19.44 -56.12
CA LYS A 197 -11.13 -19.99 -54.77
C LYS A 197 -11.23 -21.51 -54.85
N VAL A 198 -10.09 -22.19 -54.87
CA VAL A 198 -10.02 -23.61 -54.50
C VAL A 198 -9.28 -23.73 -53.18
N GLU A 199 -10.12 -23.90 -52.17
CA GLU A 199 -9.88 -24.17 -50.77
C GLU A 199 -8.89 -25.34 -50.56
N ASP A 200 -8.00 -25.14 -49.60
CA ASP A 200 -7.19 -26.13 -48.89
C ASP A 200 -7.76 -27.55 -48.94
N SER A 201 -7.15 -28.41 -49.76
CA SER A 201 -7.39 -29.86 -49.69
C SER A 201 -6.28 -30.66 -50.37
N ALA A 202 -5.10 -30.70 -49.75
CA ALA A 202 -4.19 -31.85 -49.63
C ALA A 202 -2.88 -31.34 -49.03
N GLY A 203 -2.46 -31.69 -47.80
CA GLY A 203 -2.55 -33.00 -47.19
C GLY A 203 -1.24 -33.75 -47.43
N HIS A 204 -0.48 -33.92 -46.34
CA HIS A 204 0.45 -35.02 -46.10
C HIS A 204 1.56 -35.31 -47.14
N LEU A 205 2.81 -35.00 -46.78
CA LEU A 205 3.72 -35.90 -46.06
C LEU A 205 4.92 -35.09 -45.53
#